data_AF-A0A7V8YQ44-F1
#
_entry.id   AF-A0A7V8YQ44-F1
#
_cell.length_a   1.000
_cell.length_b   1.000
_cell.length_c   1.000
_cell.angle_alpha   90.00
_cell.angle_beta   90.00
_cell.angle_gamma   90.00
#
_symmetry.space_group_name_H-M   'P 1'
#
loop_
_entity.id
_entity.type
_entity.pdbx_description
1 polymer ?
#
loop_
_entity_poly.entity_id
_entity_poly.type
_entity_poly.pdbx_seq_one_letter_code
_entity_poly.pdbx_strand_id
1 'polypeptide(L)'
;MPRQFRSVFFGLVVVAAAGFATACDEDTRDKAGDAVDSATEDIEEGANDATARAGAEAFRASLKAQETDDDAGGVRKIEALQRAAEDVPGSPDVTGIADSDGDGIDDDGFVEVRVGNQVACVQLPESGNEIDVTDDACA
;
A
#
# COMPACT_ATOMS: atom_id res chain seq x y z
N MET A 1 -55.30 -34.12 -19.17
CA MET A 1 -55.49 -32.65 -19.29
C MET A 1 -54.96 -32.00 -18.00
N PRO A 2 -54.41 -30.78 -18.05
CA PRO A 2 -52.98 -30.51 -17.75
C PRO A 2 -52.65 -29.94 -16.36
N ARG A 3 -51.36 -30.11 -15.99
CA ARG A 3 -50.39 -29.20 -15.36
C ARG A 3 -50.84 -28.31 -14.19
N GLN A 4 -50.06 -28.30 -13.10
CA GLN A 4 -49.21 -27.15 -12.74
C GLN A 4 -47.95 -27.59 -11.97
N PHE A 5 -46.82 -27.07 -12.43
CA PHE A 5 -45.45 -27.20 -11.91
C PHE A 5 -45.21 -26.16 -10.80
N ARG A 6 -44.55 -26.57 -9.71
CA ARG A 6 -43.87 -25.75 -8.68
C ARG A 6 -43.05 -26.76 -7.85
N SER A 7 -41.77 -26.62 -7.54
CA SER A 7 -40.80 -25.54 -7.66
C SER A 7 -39.41 -26.16 -7.81
N VAL A 8 -38.60 -25.51 -8.65
CA VAL A 8 -37.15 -25.31 -8.60
C VAL A 8 -36.34 -26.25 -7.68
N PHE A 9 -35.72 -27.25 -8.31
CA PHE A 9 -34.42 -27.79 -7.90
C PHE A 9 -33.34 -26.77 -8.25
N PHE A 10 -32.50 -26.38 -7.31
CA PHE A 10 -31.10 -25.94 -7.48
C PHE A 10 -30.61 -25.70 -6.05
N GLY A 11 -29.59 -26.34 -5.50
CA GLY A 11 -28.48 -27.06 -6.10
C GLY A 11 -27.32 -26.83 -5.13
N LEU A 12 -27.00 -27.86 -4.35
CA LEU A 12 -25.81 -27.95 -3.52
C LEU A 12 -24.58 -27.81 -4.41
N VAL A 13 -23.69 -26.85 -4.12
CA VAL A 13 -22.31 -26.85 -4.63
C VAL A 13 -21.36 -26.40 -3.52
N VAL A 14 -20.66 -27.41 -2.99
CA VAL A 14 -19.41 -27.35 -2.26
C VAL A 14 -18.29 -27.16 -3.29
N VAL A 15 -17.49 -26.08 -3.23
CA VAL A 15 -16.16 -25.97 -3.88
C VAL A 15 -15.39 -24.90 -3.09
N ALA A 16 -14.46 -25.26 -2.19
CA ALA A 16 -13.10 -25.72 -2.43
C ALA A 16 -12.16 -24.62 -3.00
N ALA A 17 -11.35 -24.06 -2.09
CA ALA A 17 -9.91 -23.79 -2.18
C ALA A 17 -9.28 -23.04 -3.38
N ALA A 18 -8.08 -22.53 -3.07
CA ALA A 18 -7.11 -21.81 -3.92
C ALA A 18 -7.46 -20.32 -4.09
N GLY A 19 -6.61 -19.37 -3.67
CA GLY A 19 -5.17 -19.35 -3.80
C GLY A 19 -4.80 -18.82 -5.19
N PHE A 20 -3.80 -17.94 -5.21
CA PHE A 20 -3.14 -17.32 -6.38
C PHE A 20 -3.93 -16.11 -6.93
N ALA A 21 -3.45 -14.87 -6.75
CA ALA A 21 -2.34 -14.29 -7.51
C ALA A 21 -2.35 -14.81 -8.95
N THR A 22 -2.72 -13.95 -9.89
CA THR A 22 -1.81 -13.65 -10.99
C THR A 22 -1.91 -12.13 -11.17
N ALA A 23 -0.82 -11.36 -11.26
CA ALA A 23 -0.28 -11.09 -12.59
C ALA A 23 -1.31 -11.42 -13.69
N CYS A 24 -2.23 -10.51 -13.97
CA CYS A 24 -2.98 -10.42 -15.24
C CYS A 24 -3.43 -11.76 -15.88
N ASP A 25 -4.70 -12.16 -15.72
CA ASP A 25 -5.37 -13.01 -16.72
C ASP A 25 -6.88 -12.73 -16.76
N GLU A 26 -7.42 -12.62 -17.98
CA GLU A 26 -8.51 -11.74 -18.42
C GLU A 26 -9.98 -12.17 -18.15
N ASP A 27 -10.28 -13.20 -17.36
CA ASP A 27 -11.64 -13.79 -17.31
C ASP A 27 -12.50 -13.45 -16.06
N THR A 28 -12.00 -12.67 -15.10
CA THR A 28 -12.76 -12.26 -13.89
C THR A 28 -13.50 -10.91 -14.06
N ARG A 29 -13.67 -10.46 -15.31
CA ARG A 29 -14.01 -9.07 -15.64
C ARG A 29 -15.49 -8.67 -15.44
N ASP A 30 -16.43 -9.60 -15.42
CA ASP A 30 -17.85 -9.24 -15.62
C ASP A 30 -18.72 -9.04 -14.36
N LYS A 31 -18.19 -9.24 -13.14
CA LYS A 31 -18.95 -8.91 -11.90
C LYS A 31 -18.18 -8.12 -10.84
N ALA A 32 -16.88 -7.90 -11.06
CA ALA A 32 -16.09 -6.96 -10.29
C ALA A 32 -16.10 -5.54 -10.89
N GLY A 33 -16.64 -5.37 -12.11
CA GLY A 33 -16.72 -4.08 -12.81
C GLY A 33 -17.37 -2.98 -11.96
N ASP A 34 -18.59 -3.16 -11.49
CA ASP A 34 -19.29 -2.04 -10.82
C ASP A 34 -18.69 -1.58 -9.47
N ALA A 35 -17.95 -2.43 -8.74
CA ALA A 35 -17.34 -2.03 -7.47
C ALA A 35 -15.90 -1.52 -7.61
N VAL A 36 -15.21 -1.90 -8.69
CA VAL A 36 -13.85 -1.44 -9.00
C VAL A 36 -13.89 -0.20 -9.90
N ASP A 37 -14.85 -0.09 -10.83
CA ASP A 37 -15.02 1.09 -11.68
C ASP A 37 -15.38 2.32 -10.83
N SER A 38 -16.20 2.22 -9.79
CA SER A 38 -16.43 3.38 -8.90
C SER A 38 -15.21 3.81 -8.08
N ALA A 39 -14.21 2.93 -7.90
CA ALA A 39 -12.95 3.27 -7.21
C ALA A 39 -11.82 3.64 -8.19
N THR A 40 -12.00 3.37 -9.49
CA THR A 40 -10.98 3.51 -10.54
C THR A 40 -11.34 4.61 -11.55
N GLU A 41 -12.62 4.95 -11.73
CA GLU A 41 -13.04 6.05 -12.59
C GLU A 41 -12.61 7.43 -12.03
N ASP A 42 -12.32 7.55 -10.73
CA ASP A 42 -11.63 8.72 -10.16
C ASP A 42 -10.09 8.70 -10.40
N ILE A 43 -9.52 7.55 -10.81
CA ILE A 43 -8.08 7.36 -11.01
C ILE A 43 -7.67 7.63 -12.47
N GLU A 44 -8.55 7.40 -13.45
CA GLU A 44 -8.19 7.51 -14.87
C GLU A 44 -8.16 8.96 -15.41
N GLU A 45 -8.69 9.96 -14.70
CA GLU A 45 -8.44 11.39 -14.97
C GLU A 45 -7.28 11.97 -14.10
N GLY A 46 -6.73 11.14 -13.19
CA GLY A 46 -5.80 11.52 -12.11
C GLY A 46 -4.42 10.86 -12.18
N ALA A 47 -3.94 10.44 -13.36
CA ALA A 47 -2.58 9.89 -13.51
C ALA A 47 -1.44 10.87 -13.11
N ASN A 48 -1.77 12.12 -12.78
CA ASN A 48 -0.85 13.13 -12.24
C ASN A 48 -1.17 13.57 -10.80
N ASP A 49 -2.19 13.01 -10.14
CA ASP A 49 -2.56 13.36 -8.76
C ASP A 49 -1.96 12.35 -7.77
N ALA A 50 -0.62 12.24 -7.77
CA ALA A 50 0.07 11.61 -6.67
C ALA A 50 -0.14 12.48 -5.43
N THR A 51 -0.95 12.03 -4.46
CA THR A 51 -1.10 12.72 -3.19
C THR A 51 0.06 12.36 -2.27
N ALA A 52 0.40 13.25 -1.33
CA ALA A 52 1.43 12.96 -0.33
C ALA A 52 1.08 11.69 0.49
N ARG A 53 -0.20 11.48 0.80
CA ARG A 53 -0.66 10.25 1.48
C ARG A 53 -0.41 9.00 0.64
N ALA A 54 -0.75 9.03 -0.66
CA ALA A 54 -0.48 7.90 -1.54
C ALA A 54 1.03 7.60 -1.63
N GLY A 55 1.87 8.64 -1.70
CA GLY A 55 3.32 8.50 -1.64
C GLY A 55 3.81 7.87 -0.33
N ALA A 56 3.27 8.30 0.81
CA ALA A 56 3.60 7.76 2.13
C ALA A 56 3.16 6.29 2.30
N GLU A 57 2.00 5.89 1.78
CA GLU A 57 1.55 4.49 1.80
C GLU A 57 2.40 3.62 0.85
N ALA A 58 2.83 4.16 -0.30
CA ALA A 58 3.76 3.47 -1.20
C ALA A 58 5.14 3.28 -0.56
N PHE A 59 5.66 4.31 0.11
CA PHE A 59 6.89 4.24 0.90
C PHE A 59 6.81 3.15 1.98
N ARG A 60 5.71 3.15 2.75
CA ARG A 60 5.41 2.12 3.75
C ARG A 60 5.38 0.72 3.15
N ALA A 61 4.75 0.56 1.97
CA ALA A 61 4.68 -0.72 1.29
C ALA A 61 6.06 -1.20 0.83
N SER A 62 6.90 -0.31 0.28
CA SER A 62 8.28 -0.66 -0.09
C SER A 62 9.09 -1.07 1.15
N LEU A 63 8.99 -0.34 2.27
CA LEU A 63 9.68 -0.73 3.51
C LEU A 63 9.28 -2.12 4.01
N LYS A 64 7.99 -2.44 3.99
CA LYS A 64 7.50 -3.76 4.40
C LYS A 64 7.89 -4.88 3.44
N ALA A 65 8.15 -4.56 2.17
CA ALA A 65 8.64 -5.52 1.19
C ALA A 65 10.14 -5.80 1.34
N GLN A 66 10.88 -4.88 1.95
CA GLN A 66 12.26 -5.08 2.33
C GLN A 66 12.27 -5.92 3.61
N GLU A 67 12.88 -7.11 3.57
CA GLU A 67 13.02 -8.02 4.71
C GLU A 67 13.93 -7.40 5.80
N THR A 68 13.37 -6.46 6.58
CA THR A 68 14.11 -5.63 7.56
C THR A 68 14.06 -6.20 8.98
N ASP A 69 13.21 -7.20 9.22
CA ASP A 69 12.94 -7.79 10.54
C ASP A 69 14.16 -8.48 11.19
N ASP A 70 15.09 -8.97 10.38
CA ASP A 70 16.28 -9.72 10.83
C ASP A 70 17.52 -8.82 11.03
N ASP A 71 17.39 -7.52 10.75
CA ASP A 71 18.47 -6.56 10.76
C ASP A 71 18.50 -5.70 12.03
N ALA A 72 19.71 -5.36 12.51
CA ALA A 72 19.88 -4.35 13.55
C ALA A 72 19.31 -3.00 13.04
N GLY A 73 18.27 -2.49 13.70
CA GLY A 73 17.57 -1.25 13.32
C GLY A 73 16.23 -1.42 12.61
N GLY A 74 15.85 -2.64 12.19
CA GLY A 74 14.53 -2.91 11.62
C GLY A 74 14.14 -1.97 10.47
N VAL A 75 12.88 -1.52 10.48
CA VAL A 75 12.33 -0.58 9.49
C VAL A 75 12.94 0.84 9.56
N ARG A 76 13.77 1.14 10.57
CA ARG A 76 14.47 2.43 10.72
C ARG A 76 15.87 2.45 10.08
N LYS A 77 16.34 1.35 9.49
CA LYS A 77 17.63 1.36 8.81
C LYS A 77 17.67 2.42 7.69
N ILE A 78 18.66 3.31 7.74
CA ILE A 78 18.82 4.40 6.76
C ILE A 78 18.86 3.88 5.32
N GLU A 79 19.57 2.78 5.08
CA GLU A 79 19.65 2.19 3.74
C GLU A 79 18.28 1.68 3.23
N ALA A 80 17.46 1.12 4.13
CA ALA A 80 16.12 0.64 3.79
C ALA A 80 15.17 1.81 3.52
N LEU A 81 15.26 2.87 4.32
CA LEU A 81 14.51 4.12 4.12
C LEU A 81 14.86 4.79 2.80
N GLN A 82 16.14 4.87 2.45
CA GLN A 82 16.58 5.43 1.18
C GLN A 82 16.08 4.61 -0.01
N ARG A 83 16.21 3.28 0.03
CA ARG A 83 15.65 2.39 -1.00
C ARG A 83 14.13 2.54 -1.14
N ALA A 84 13.42 2.61 -0.02
CA ALA A 84 11.98 2.82 -0.04
C ALA A 84 11.58 4.17 -0.65
N ALA A 85 12.37 5.23 -0.41
CA ALA A 85 12.15 6.55 -1.00
C ALA A 85 12.30 6.54 -2.53
N GLU A 86 13.27 5.78 -3.05
CA GLU A 86 13.50 5.64 -4.49
C GLU A 86 12.37 4.88 -5.21
N ASP A 87 11.67 3.99 -4.50
CA ASP A 87 10.56 3.21 -5.03
C ASP A 87 9.22 3.96 -5.04
N VAL A 88 9.14 5.17 -4.46
CA VAL A 88 7.87 5.90 -4.39
C VAL A 88 7.50 6.48 -5.77
N PRO A 89 6.33 6.11 -6.34
CA PRO A 89 5.92 6.60 -7.64
C PRO A 89 5.62 8.11 -7.62
N GLY A 90 5.81 8.76 -8.76
CA GLY A 90 5.55 10.20 -8.91
C GLY A 90 6.66 11.11 -8.37
N SER A 91 7.78 10.53 -7.92
CA SER A 91 8.98 11.26 -7.47
C SER A 91 8.68 12.35 -6.43
N PRO A 92 8.05 12.00 -5.29
CA PRO A 92 7.86 12.92 -4.18
C PRO A 92 9.21 13.37 -3.59
N ASP A 93 9.17 14.48 -2.86
CA ASP A 93 10.27 14.87 -1.98
C ASP A 93 10.13 14.11 -0.66
N VAL A 94 11.10 13.25 -0.34
CA VAL A 94 11.13 12.43 0.88
C VAL A 94 12.23 12.97 1.79
N THR A 95 11.86 13.36 3.01
CA THR A 95 12.75 14.01 3.98
C THR A 95 12.56 13.39 5.38
N GLY A 96 13.38 13.80 6.35
CA GLY A 96 13.30 13.30 7.73
C GLY A 96 14.24 12.13 8.04
N ILE A 97 14.80 11.48 7.02
CA ILE A 97 15.77 10.39 7.19
C ILE A 97 17.09 10.96 7.76
N ALA A 98 17.35 10.76 9.05
CA ALA A 98 18.48 11.36 9.76
C ALA A 98 19.24 10.34 10.63
N ASP A 99 20.57 10.32 10.47
CA ASP A 99 21.50 9.51 11.25
C ASP A 99 22.63 10.42 11.75
N SER A 100 22.40 11.02 12.92
CA SER A 100 23.28 12.02 13.51
C SER A 100 24.45 11.39 14.26
N ASP A 101 24.27 10.17 14.78
CA ASP A 101 25.29 9.46 15.55
C ASP A 101 26.13 8.46 14.74
N GLY A 102 25.71 8.17 13.50
CA GLY A 102 26.42 7.38 12.51
C GLY A 102 26.26 5.88 12.68
N ASP A 103 25.21 5.42 13.36
CA ASP A 103 24.96 4.00 13.60
C ASP A 103 24.19 3.31 12.45
N GLY A 104 23.72 4.09 11.46
CA GLY A 104 22.97 3.62 10.30
C GLY A 104 21.48 3.42 10.55
N ILE A 105 20.95 3.92 11.67
CA ILE A 105 19.54 3.87 12.08
C ILE A 105 19.01 5.30 12.14
N ASP A 106 17.74 5.47 11.76
CA ASP A 106 17.05 6.74 11.86
C ASP A 106 16.77 7.13 13.33
N ASP A 107 17.20 8.34 13.68
CA ASP A 107 17.24 8.84 15.06
C ASP A 107 15.84 9.08 15.65
N ASP A 108 14.92 9.64 14.85
CA ASP A 108 13.65 10.15 15.33
C ASP A 108 12.46 9.25 14.94
N GLY A 109 12.58 8.47 13.87
CA GLY A 109 11.55 7.57 13.36
C GLY A 109 10.50 8.28 12.51
N PHE A 110 10.80 9.46 11.96
CA PHE A 110 9.83 10.26 11.22
C PHE A 110 10.30 10.55 9.80
N VAL A 111 9.52 10.11 8.81
CA VAL A 111 9.78 10.41 7.40
C VAL A 111 8.62 11.20 6.82
N GLU A 112 8.91 12.41 6.34
CA GLU A 112 7.92 13.25 5.65
C GLU A 112 7.97 13.00 4.14
N VAL A 113 6.81 12.68 3.56
CA VAL A 113 6.62 12.60 2.12
C VAL A 113 5.84 13.81 1.65
N ARG A 114 6.36 14.49 0.63
CA ARG A 114 5.78 15.72 0.10
C ARG A 114 5.56 15.62 -1.40
N VAL A 115 4.35 16.00 -1.83
CA VAL A 115 4.01 16.16 -3.25
C VAL A 115 3.34 17.52 -3.45
N GLY A 116 4.02 18.41 -4.17
CA GLY A 116 3.57 19.79 -4.33
C GLY A 116 3.47 20.51 -2.97
N ASN A 117 2.26 20.91 -2.60
CA ASN A 117 1.93 21.57 -1.32
C ASN A 117 1.30 20.62 -0.28
N GLN A 118 1.19 19.33 -0.60
CA GLN A 118 0.67 18.31 0.31
C GLN A 118 1.82 17.63 1.05
N VAL A 119 1.58 17.23 2.29
CA VAL A 119 2.53 16.49 3.13
C VAL A 119 1.82 15.31 3.78
N ALA A 120 2.59 14.28 4.11
CA ALA A 120 2.15 13.15 4.91
C ALA A 120 3.34 12.65 5.72
N CYS A 121 3.08 12.22 6.95
CA CYS A 121 4.11 11.72 7.84
C CYS A 121 4.01 10.20 8.00
N VAL A 122 5.14 9.53 7.80
CA VAL A 122 5.36 8.12 8.08
C VAL A 122 6.05 8.01 9.44
N GLN A 123 5.45 7.28 10.37
CA GLN A 123 5.98 7.05 11.71
C GLN A 123 6.50 5.61 11.80
N LEU A 124 7.79 5.50 12.14
CA LEU A 124 8.52 4.25 12.26
C LEU A 124 8.68 3.93 13.75
N PRO A 125 8.35 2.71 14.19
CA PRO A 125 8.50 2.33 15.59
C PRO A 125 9.99 2.16 15.94
N GLU A 126 10.36 2.39 17.20
CA GLU A 126 11.72 2.07 17.71
C GLU A 126 12.00 0.56 17.68
N SER A 127 10.95 -0.26 17.69
CA SER A 127 11.04 -1.72 17.62
C SER A 127 9.80 -2.32 16.96
N GLY A 128 10.00 -3.35 16.13
CA GLY A 128 8.93 -3.99 15.36
C GLY A 128 8.70 -3.33 14.00
N ASN A 129 7.62 -3.73 13.33
CA ASN A 129 7.41 -3.44 11.88
C ASN A 129 6.08 -2.71 11.61
N GLU A 130 5.42 -2.25 12.68
CA GLU A 130 4.16 -1.50 12.57
C GLU A 130 4.46 -0.05 12.22
N ILE A 131 4.36 0.25 10.93
CA ILE A 131 4.54 1.60 10.38
C ILE A 131 3.18 2.27 10.26
N ASP A 132 3.07 3.51 10.75
CA ASP A 132 1.87 4.36 10.67
C ASP A 132 2.02 5.47 9.65
N VAL A 133 0.90 5.90 9.05
CA VAL A 133 0.85 6.99 8.05
C VAL A 133 -0.27 7.96 8.38
N THR A 134 0.09 9.23 8.48
CA THR A 134 -0.83 10.35 8.80
C THR A 134 -0.81 11.40 7.70
N ASP A 135 -1.88 12.19 7.60
CA ASP A 135 -2.05 13.26 6.61
C ASP A 135 -1.44 14.61 7.04
N ASP A 136 -0.72 14.60 8.15
CA ASP A 136 -0.09 15.77 8.75
C ASP A 136 1.42 15.77 8.47
N ALA A 137 2.07 16.93 8.68
CA ALA A 137 3.52 17.03 8.69
C ALA A 137 4.12 16.23 9.88
N CYS A 138 5.37 15.81 9.75
CA CYS A 138 6.08 15.19 10.87
C CYS A 138 6.39 16.22 11.97
N ALA A 139 6.38 15.79 13.23
CA ALA A 139 6.44 16.64 14.43
C ALA A 139 7.67 16.39 15.28
#